data_AF-A0A7C5L2P2-F1
#
_entry.id   AF-A0A7C5L2P2-F1
#
_cell.length_a   1.000
_cell.length_b   1.000
_cell.length_c   1.000
_cell.angle_alpha   90.00
_cell.angle_beta   90.00
_cell.angle_gamma   90.00
#
_symmetry.space_group_name_H-M   'P 1'
#
loop_
_entity.id
_entity.type
_entity.pdbx_description
1 polymer ?
#
loop_
_entity_poly.entity_id
_entity_poly.type
_entity_poly.pdbx_seq_one_letter_code
_entity_poly.pdbx_strand_id
1 'polypeptide(L)'
;MSKLRAFLKRRSETLQQERSGKAVAEEREASAVRELTDEQFWDILRRMKTESEATGKSAFEVLVCILEAYSEEQVEQFVRRYELLME
;
A
#
# COMPACT_ATOMS: atom_id res chain seq x y z
N MET A 1 18.04 -8.08 7.32
CA MET A 1 16.85 -7.73 6.53
C MET A 1 15.92 -6.86 7.39
N SER A 2 15.49 -5.71 6.90
CA SER A 2 14.59 -4.80 7.64
C SER A 2 13.22 -5.47 7.88
N LYS A 3 12.65 -5.28 9.08
CA LYS A 3 11.33 -5.83 9.48
C LYS A 3 10.21 -5.46 8.50
N LEU A 4 10.31 -4.30 7.85
CA LEU A 4 9.38 -3.81 6.84
C LEU A 4 9.31 -4.73 5.60
N ARG A 5 10.46 -5.16 5.07
CA ARG A 5 10.51 -6.04 3.90
C ARG A 5 9.89 -7.41 4.19
N ALA A 6 10.09 -7.91 5.41
CA ALA A 6 9.49 -9.18 5.82
C ALA A 6 7.96 -9.10 5.93
N PHE A 7 7.42 -7.97 6.41
CA PHE A 7 5.98 -7.73 6.49
C PHE A 7 5.35 -7.61 5.10
N LEU A 8 5.92 -6.78 4.23
CA LEU A 8 5.40 -6.55 2.87
C LEU A 8 5.40 -7.84 2.05
N LYS A 9 6.47 -8.62 2.13
CA LYS A 9 6.56 -9.91 1.43
C LYS A 9 5.48 -10.89 1.89
N ARG A 10 5.28 -11.01 3.21
CA ARG A 10 4.28 -11.94 3.78
C ARG A 10 2.85 -11.51 3.43
N ARG A 11 2.57 -10.21 3.36
CA ARG A 11 1.28 -9.67 2.96
C ARG A 11 0.99 -9.95 1.48
N SER A 12 1.96 -9.71 0.61
CA SER A 12 1.91 -10.06 -0.82
C SER A 12 1.62 -11.54 -1.07
N GLU A 13 2.32 -12.43 -0.37
CA GLU A 13 2.14 -13.89 -0.51
C GLU A 13 0.73 -14.33 -0.08
N THR A 14 0.19 -13.72 0.97
CA THR A 14 -1.16 -14.03 1.47
C THR A 14 -2.24 -13.60 0.45
N LEU A 15 -2.09 -12.41 -0.13
CA LEU A 15 -3.04 -11.86 -1.11
C LEU A 15 -3.04 -12.65 -2.43
N GLN A 16 -1.88 -13.17 -2.86
CA GLN A 16 -1.80 -14.08 -4.01
C GLN A 16 -2.51 -15.41 -3.76
N GLN A 17 -2.43 -15.96 -2.55
CA GLN A 17 -3.17 -17.16 -2.17
C GLN A 17 -4.68 -16.93 -2.16
N GLU A 18 -5.15 -15.79 -1.65
CA GLU A 18 -6.58 -15.45 -1.64
C GLU A 18 -7.16 -15.25 -3.04
N ARG A 19 -6.39 -14.68 -3.97
CA ARG A 19 -6.77 -14.57 -5.40
C ARG A 19 -6.84 -15.92 -6.12
N SER A 20 -5.97 -16.86 -5.74
CA SER A 20 -5.90 -18.17 -6.38
C SER A 20 -7.06 -19.11 -5.99
N GLY A 21 -7.78 -18.81 -4.90
CA GLY A 21 -8.94 -19.58 -4.43
C GLY A 21 -10.31 -19.13 -4.97
N LYS A 22 -10.41 -17.92 -5.55
CA LYS A 22 -11.65 -17.36 -6.10
C LYS A 22 -11.55 -17.22 -7.61
N ALA A 23 -11.56 -18.35 -8.31
CA ALA A 23 -11.61 -18.38 -9.77
C ALA A 23 -12.87 -19.10 -10.27
N VAL A 24 -14.07 -18.68 -9.85
CA VAL A 24 -15.32 -18.94 -10.59
C VAL A 24 -16.34 -17.84 -10.29
N ALA A 25 -16.87 -17.23 -11.34
CA ALA A 25 -18.07 -16.37 -11.38
C ALA A 25 -17.97 -14.98 -10.71
N GLU A 26 -17.58 -13.97 -11.49
CA GLU A 26 -18.54 -12.97 -11.97
C GLU A 26 -17.83 -12.01 -12.93
N GLU A 27 -18.18 -12.16 -14.21
CA GLU A 27 -17.96 -11.16 -15.22
C GLU A 27 -18.75 -9.90 -14.85
N ARG A 28 -18.10 -8.74 -14.95
CA ARG A 28 -18.72 -7.44 -15.28
C ARG A 28 -19.81 -6.93 -14.32
N GLU A 29 -19.46 -6.62 -13.08
CA GLU A 29 -20.05 -5.48 -12.36
C GLU A 29 -19.23 -5.19 -11.09
N ALA A 30 -18.97 -3.92 -10.81
CA ALA A 30 -18.52 -3.40 -9.50
C ALA A 30 -17.04 -3.52 -9.05
N SER A 31 -16.05 -3.40 -9.93
CA SER A 31 -14.71 -2.97 -9.50
C SER A 31 -14.29 -1.73 -10.25
N ALA A 32 -14.83 -0.57 -9.86
CA ALA A 32 -14.02 0.64 -9.85
C ALA A 32 -12.88 0.38 -8.86
N VAL A 33 -11.87 -0.39 -9.28
CA VAL A 33 -10.58 -0.45 -8.61
C VAL A 33 -10.13 1.01 -8.59
N ARG A 34 -10.29 1.69 -7.46
CA ARG A 34 -9.83 3.07 -7.32
C ARG A 34 -8.32 2.97 -7.36
N GLU A 35 -7.76 3.14 -8.55
CA GLU A 35 -6.32 3.20 -8.72
C GLU A 35 -5.74 4.28 -7.79
N LEU A 36 -4.56 4.00 -7.25
CA LEU A 36 -3.81 4.99 -6.50
C LEU A 36 -3.25 6.00 -7.52
N THR A 37 -3.87 7.18 -7.56
CA THR A 37 -3.44 8.25 -8.44
C THR A 37 -2.04 8.75 -8.08
N ASP A 38 -1.36 9.38 -9.04
CA ASP A 38 -0.05 10.01 -8.82
C ASP A 38 -0.10 11.06 -7.72
N GLU A 39 -1.16 11.88 -7.69
CA GLU A 39 -1.36 12.90 -6.66
C GLU A 39 -1.45 12.26 -5.27
N GLN A 40 -2.25 11.20 -5.12
CA GLN A 40 -2.35 10.46 -3.85
C GLN A 40 -1.03 9.84 -3.44
N PHE A 41 -0.28 9.26 -4.38
CA PHE A 41 1.04 8.69 -4.09
C PHE A 41 1.99 9.73 -3.50
N TRP A 42 2.11 10.89 -4.15
CA TRP A 42 2.99 11.97 -3.68
C TRP A 42 2.49 12.61 -2.38
N ASP A 43 1.17 12.72 -2.20
CA ASP A 43 0.58 13.22 -0.97
C ASP A 43 0.83 12.28 0.22
N ILE A 44 0.77 10.96 0.03
CA ILE A 44 1.14 9.98 1.07
C ILE A 44 2.59 10.21 1.51
N LEU A 45 3.53 10.36 0.57
CA LEU A 45 4.94 10.59 0.89
C LEU A 45 5.17 11.92 1.59
N ARG A 46 4.50 12.99 1.14
CA ARG A 46 4.57 14.31 1.77
C ARG A 46 4.06 14.26 3.20
N ARG A 47 2.88 13.66 3.41
CA ARG A 47 2.28 13.49 4.73
C ARG A 47 3.15 12.64 5.64
N MET A 48 3.70 11.53 5.14
CA MET A 48 4.65 10.71 5.90
C MET A 48 5.81 11.54 6.43
N LYS A 49 6.44 12.35 5.57
CA LYS A 49 7.55 13.23 5.96
C LYS A 49 7.10 14.27 7.00
N THR A 50 6.10 15.08 6.66
CA THR A 50 5.63 16.19 7.51
C THR A 50 5.12 15.71 8.87
N GLU A 51 4.29 14.66 8.90
CA GLU A 51 3.71 14.15 10.14
C GLU A 51 4.76 13.45 11.02
N SER A 52 5.78 12.80 10.43
CA SER A 52 6.89 12.22 11.20
C SER A 52 7.75 13.30 11.86
N GLU A 53 8.03 14.40 11.16
CA GLU A 53 8.77 15.56 11.69
C GLU A 53 7.97 16.29 12.78
N ALA A 54 6.65 16.43 12.58
CA ALA A 54 5.78 17.16 13.51
C ALA A 54 5.48 16.39 14.81
N THR A 55 5.34 15.06 14.73
CA THR A 55 4.92 14.24 15.88
C THR A 55 6.09 13.55 16.59
N GLY A 56 7.28 13.53 15.98
CA GLY A 56 8.43 12.75 16.45
C GLY A 56 8.25 11.24 16.32
N LYS A 57 7.14 10.78 15.72
CA LYS A 57 6.90 9.36 15.40
C LYS A 57 7.80 8.92 14.27
N SER A 58 8.09 7.63 14.21
CA SER A 58 8.85 7.09 13.08
C SER A 58 8.06 7.25 11.77
N ALA A 59 8.76 7.51 10.67
CA ALA A 59 8.15 7.58 9.34
C ALA A 59 7.33 6.32 9.00
N PHE A 60 7.74 5.17 9.54
CA PHE A 60 7.02 3.91 9.39
C PHE A 60 5.65 3.93 10.07
N GLU A 61 5.57 4.34 11.34
CA GLU A 61 4.30 4.38 12.07
C GLU A 61 3.32 5.36 11.41
N VAL A 62 3.82 6.51 10.97
CA VAL A 62 3.02 7.50 10.25
C VAL A 62 2.51 6.94 8.92
N LEU A 63 3.37 6.27 8.15
CA LEU A 63 2.98 5.66 6.88
C LEU A 63 1.88 4.61 7.08
N VAL A 64 1.99 3.77 8.10
CA VAL A 64 0.95 2.77 8.43
C VAL A 64 -0.38 3.46 8.70
N CYS A 65 -0.41 4.49 9.56
CA CYS A 65 -1.63 5.24 9.85
C CYS A 65 -2.23 5.92 8.61
N ILE A 66 -1.41 6.41 7.68
CA ILE A 66 -1.90 7.00 6.43
C ILE A 66 -2.52 5.93 5.54
N LEU A 67 -1.88 4.78 5.40
CA LEU A 67 -2.30 3.69 4.52
C LEU A 67 -3.55 2.95 5.02
N GLU A 68 -3.89 3.04 6.32
CA GLU A 68 -5.16 2.54 6.87
C GLU A 68 -6.40 3.18 6.23
N ALA A 69 -6.26 4.37 5.63
CA ALA A 69 -7.35 5.06 4.93
C ALA A 69 -7.54 4.60 3.47
N TYR A 70 -6.67 3.71 2.96
CA TYR A 70 -6.66 3.26 1.57
C TYR A 70 -7.07 1.80 1.45
N SER A 71 -7.58 1.40 0.28
CA SER A 71 -7.90 -0.01 0.03
C SER A 71 -6.62 -0.86 -0.07
N GLU A 72 -6.75 -2.17 0.13
CA GLU A 72 -5.61 -3.08 0.02
C GLU A 72 -4.92 -3.00 -1.34
N GLU A 73 -5.69 -2.87 -2.43
CA GLU A 73 -5.16 -2.70 -3.79
C GLU A 73 -4.39 -1.39 -3.97
N GLN A 74 -4.84 -0.30 -3.35
CA GLN A 74 -4.13 0.99 -3.39
C GLN A 74 -2.82 0.93 -2.60
N VAL A 75 -2.82 0.21 -1.48
CA VAL A 75 -1.61 -0.03 -0.69
C VAL A 75 -0.61 -0.88 -1.49
N GLU A 76 -1.06 -1.94 -2.17
CA GLU A 76 -0.19 -2.72 -3.07
C GLU A 76 0.42 -1.86 -4.18
N GLN A 77 -0.38 -0.99 -4.80
CA GLN A 77 0.10 -0.06 -5.83
C GLN A 77 1.12 0.94 -5.27
N PHE A 78 0.88 1.49 -4.06
CA PHE A 78 1.83 2.35 -3.38
C PHE A 78 3.18 1.64 -3.17
N VAL A 79 3.15 0.42 -2.63
CA VAL A 79 4.36 -0.36 -2.32
C VAL A 79 5.20 -0.60 -3.58
N ARG A 80 4.57 -1.08 -4.66
CA ARG A 80 5.28 -1.30 -5.94
C ARG A 80 5.95 -0.04 -6.45
N ARG A 81 5.22 1.09 -6.43
CA ARG A 81 5.75 2.38 -6.89
C ARG A 81 6.87 2.90 -5.99
N TYR A 82 6.77 2.70 -4.68
CA TYR A 82 7.78 3.10 -3.72
C TYR A 82 9.07 2.29 -3.88
N GLU A 83 8.97 0.97 -4.12
CA GLU A 83 10.14 0.12 -4.39
C GLU A 83 10.88 0.57 -5.66
N LEU A 84 10.15 0.87 -6.74
CA LEU A 84 10.72 1.39 -7.99
C LEU A 84 11.42 2.75 -7.82
N LEU A 85 11.00 3.57 -6.86
CA LEU A 85 11.61 4.88 -6.59
C LEU A 85 12.92 4.77 -5.80
N MET A 86 13.15 3.64 -5.14
CA MET A 86 14.31 3.41 -4.26
C MET A 86 15.44 2.59 -4.92
N GLU A 87 15.22 2.13 -6.16
CA GLU A 87 16.26 1.59 -7.06
C GLU A 87 17.01 2.73 -7.77
#